data_AF-G0GEG5-F1
#
_entry.id   AF-G0GEG5-F1
#
_cell.length_a   1.000
_cell.length_b   1.000
_cell.length_c   1.000
_cell.angle_alpha   90.00
_cell.angle_beta   90.00
_cell.angle_gamma   90.00
#
_symmetry.space_group_name_H-M   'P 1'
#
loop_
_entity.id
_entity.type
_entity.pdbx_description
1 polymer ?
#
loop_
_entity_poly.entity_id
_entity_poly.type
_entity_poly.pdbx_seq_one_letter_code
_entity_poly.pdbx_strand_id
1 'polypeptide(L)'
;MMNMKRIIGVGMLICIGVAWLVGQEVAEGEMEEVARFRIGGGKGELGYRESPGPITIPYKPVMGHALRGLLIFDIMNGRFVFLDTKGYRVEREVRCELDYETTPYQVEEDVFVLSRPEWYRVIEVYDARRGEMAVVNDERFKDYRSWWYYGGVLFIQDAEGRLWSVPDPEVDEEANRRKVLDEEGTRRYVEERWGESGEVRIDEEGRLFIRGELATRDYTTWFEYRTGEKIEVIRGNTYLGKDKDGNVYWGSIGSVVVYPPEREKGITRIVRLALSKILGSVVVDGQTGDLYVLGKPEGGEIPLYRIRRDW
;
A
#
# COMPACT_ATOMS: atom_id res chain seq x y z
N MET A 1 21.63 41.27 -20.03
CA MET A 1 22.25 40.04 -19.49
C MET A 1 21.25 39.38 -18.54
N MET A 2 20.53 38.38 -19.02
CA MET A 2 19.60 37.56 -18.23
C MET A 2 20.28 36.23 -17.97
N ASN A 3 20.64 35.95 -16.72
CA ASN A 3 21.10 34.63 -16.29
C ASN A 3 19.97 33.94 -15.53
N MET A 4 19.08 33.35 -16.32
CA MET A 4 18.04 32.43 -15.85
C MET A 4 18.71 31.06 -15.70
N LYS A 5 19.23 30.78 -14.50
CA LYS A 5 19.75 29.44 -14.18
C LYS A 5 18.57 28.46 -14.12
N ARG A 6 18.37 27.80 -15.26
CA ARG A 6 17.74 26.49 -15.41
C ARG A 6 18.35 25.51 -14.40
N ILE A 7 17.58 25.16 -13.37
CA ILE A 7 17.58 23.83 -12.76
C ILE A 7 16.12 23.48 -12.49
N ILE A 8 15.36 23.24 -13.56
CA ILE A 8 14.13 22.45 -13.44
C ILE A 8 14.61 21.01 -13.35
N GLY A 9 14.50 20.44 -12.15
CA GLY A 9 14.96 19.10 -11.84
C GLY A 9 14.31 18.08 -12.77
N VAL A 10 15.14 17.46 -13.59
CA VAL A 10 14.82 16.37 -14.54
C VAL A 10 14.19 15.15 -13.85
N GLY A 11 14.19 15.07 -12.51
CA GLY A 11 13.53 14.01 -11.74
C GLY A 11 12.00 14.11 -11.63
N MET A 12 11.39 15.26 -11.94
CA MET A 12 9.93 15.45 -11.79
C MET A 12 9.13 15.04 -13.04
N LEU A 13 9.82 14.77 -14.16
CA LEU A 13 9.21 14.44 -15.46
C LEU A 13 8.81 12.95 -15.59
N ILE A 14 9.32 12.06 -14.74
CA ILE A 14 9.00 10.62 -14.83
C ILE A 14 7.63 10.28 -14.23
N CYS A 15 7.09 11.13 -13.33
CA CYS A 15 5.79 10.87 -12.69
C CYS A 15 4.58 11.48 -13.45
N ILE A 16 4.81 12.10 -14.61
CA ILE A 16 3.84 12.92 -15.35
C ILE A 16 3.61 12.36 -16.78
N GLY A 17 3.92 11.09 -17.04
CA GLY A 17 3.63 10.48 -18.36
C GLY A 17 2.14 10.42 -18.70
N VAL A 18 1.27 10.51 -17.68
CA VAL A 18 -0.18 10.27 -17.77
C VAL A 18 -1.02 11.52 -17.47
N ALA A 19 -0.42 12.49 -16.80
CA ALA A 19 -1.02 13.75 -16.41
C ALA A 19 -1.43 14.66 -17.59
N TRP A 20 -1.02 14.33 -18.82
CA TRP A 20 -1.24 15.16 -20.00
C TRP A 20 -2.62 15.00 -20.67
N LEU A 21 -3.39 13.97 -20.30
CA LEU A 21 -4.60 13.57 -21.06
C LEU A 21 -5.92 13.99 -20.40
N VAL A 22 -5.88 14.58 -19.21
CA VAL A 22 -7.05 14.84 -18.36
C VAL A 22 -6.88 16.18 -17.65
N GLY A 23 -7.94 16.96 -17.48
CA GLY A 23 -7.90 18.22 -16.72
C GLY A 23 -7.29 18.00 -15.34
N GLN A 24 -6.38 18.88 -14.93
CA GLN A 24 -5.64 18.74 -13.68
C GLN A 24 -5.95 19.87 -12.72
N GLU A 25 -6.33 19.51 -11.50
CA GLU A 25 -6.36 20.43 -10.37
C GLU A 25 -5.19 20.09 -9.46
N VAL A 26 -4.26 21.03 -9.32
CA VAL A 26 -3.15 20.90 -8.36
C VAL A 26 -3.59 21.58 -7.07
N ALA A 27 -3.72 20.79 -6.01
CA ALA A 27 -3.97 21.29 -4.66
C ALA A 27 -2.68 21.20 -3.84
N GLU A 28 -2.35 22.28 -3.12
CA GLU A 28 -1.38 22.19 -2.04
C GLU A 28 -2.13 21.71 -0.80
N GLY A 29 -1.85 20.47 -0.39
CA GLY A 29 -2.44 19.93 0.83
C GLY A 29 -1.83 20.60 2.05
N GLU A 30 -2.62 21.38 2.80
CA GLU A 30 -2.17 21.90 4.09
C GLU A 30 -1.91 20.73 5.05
N MET A 31 -0.69 20.66 5.58
CA MET A 31 -0.26 19.62 6.51
C MET A 31 -0.47 20.11 7.94
N GLU A 32 -1.51 19.61 8.61
CA GLU A 32 -1.82 19.82 10.02
C GLU A 32 -1.10 18.76 10.86
N GLU A 33 -0.25 19.14 11.81
CA GLU A 33 0.32 18.18 12.76
C GLU A 33 -0.76 17.74 13.76
N VAL A 34 -1.04 16.44 13.82
CA VAL A 34 -2.09 15.88 14.67
C VAL A 34 -1.57 15.03 15.82
N ALA A 35 -0.35 14.50 15.71
CA ALA A 35 0.34 13.79 16.77
C ALA A 35 1.85 13.82 16.60
N ARG A 36 2.55 13.43 17.66
CA ARG A 36 4.00 13.34 17.69
C ARG A 36 4.43 12.16 18.55
N PHE A 37 5.40 11.38 18.07
CA PHE A 37 5.88 10.15 18.71
C PHE A 37 7.37 10.26 19.00
N ARG A 38 7.80 9.91 20.20
CA ARG A 38 9.24 9.85 20.50
C ARG A 38 9.90 8.71 19.74
N ILE A 39 11.16 8.91 19.36
CA ILE A 39 11.98 7.83 18.81
C ILE A 39 12.49 6.95 19.95
N GLY A 40 12.22 5.65 19.86
CA GLY A 40 12.66 4.69 20.86
C GLY A 40 11.93 3.35 20.74
N GLY A 41 12.05 2.52 21.78
CA GLY A 41 11.45 1.17 21.84
C GLY A 41 10.40 1.01 22.95
N GLY A 42 10.12 2.08 23.71
CA GLY A 42 9.15 2.12 24.77
C GLY A 42 7.70 2.16 24.27
N LYS A 43 6.74 2.08 25.20
CA LYS A 43 5.32 2.23 24.89
C LYS A 43 5.03 3.65 24.40
N GLY A 44 4.36 3.79 23.26
CA GLY A 44 4.06 5.08 22.63
C GLY A 44 5.22 5.69 21.84
N GLU A 45 6.35 5.00 21.74
CA GLU A 45 7.51 5.41 20.96
C GLU A 45 7.50 4.71 19.58
N LEU A 46 8.23 5.24 18.60
CA LEU A 46 8.38 4.60 17.28
C LEU A 46 9.85 4.37 16.99
N GLY A 47 10.18 3.20 16.46
CA GLY A 47 11.54 2.86 16.08
C GLY A 47 11.93 3.57 14.79
N TYR A 48 13.10 4.21 14.80
CA TYR A 48 13.64 4.88 13.62
C TYR A 48 15.17 4.81 13.61
N ARG A 49 15.73 4.52 12.45
CA ARG A 49 17.17 4.54 12.23
C ARG A 49 17.47 5.03 10.83
N GLU A 50 18.18 6.15 10.77
CA GLU A 50 18.85 6.57 9.54
C GLU A 50 19.86 5.49 9.14
N SER A 51 19.84 5.08 7.87
CA SER A 51 20.82 4.12 7.39
C SER A 51 22.14 4.85 7.13
N PRO A 52 23.29 4.32 7.60
CA PRO A 52 24.59 4.94 7.38
C PRO A 52 25.05 4.68 5.94
N GLY A 53 24.54 5.46 4.97
CA GLY A 53 24.93 5.32 3.57
C GLY A 53 24.38 6.44 2.68
N PRO A 54 25.01 6.70 1.51
CA PRO A 54 24.60 7.75 0.58
C PRO A 54 23.30 7.42 -0.18
N ILE A 55 22.94 6.14 -0.29
CA ILE A 55 21.68 5.66 -0.89
C ILE A 55 21.25 4.42 -0.11
N THR A 56 20.55 4.61 1.00
CA THR A 56 19.93 3.52 1.75
C THR A 56 18.59 3.99 2.30
N ILE A 57 17.54 3.20 2.12
CA ILE A 57 16.21 3.55 2.64
C ILE A 57 16.27 3.46 4.17
N PRO A 58 15.85 4.51 4.91
CA PRO A 58 15.86 4.46 6.37
C PRO A 58 14.93 3.34 6.87
N TYR A 59 15.33 2.69 7.96
CA TYR A 59 14.41 1.81 8.70
C TYR A 59 13.43 2.72 9.43
N LYS A 60 12.22 2.79 8.90
CA LYS A 60 11.17 3.72 9.32
C LYS A 60 9.86 2.98 9.57
N PRO A 61 8.99 3.51 10.45
CA PRO A 61 7.63 3.02 10.57
C PRO A 61 6.86 3.19 9.25
N VAL A 62 5.96 2.26 8.96
CA VAL A 62 5.07 2.31 7.79
C VAL A 62 3.63 2.33 8.27
N MET A 63 2.82 3.22 7.71
CA MET A 63 1.40 3.32 8.02
C MET A 63 0.55 2.41 7.13
N GLY A 64 -0.54 1.95 7.71
CA GLY A 64 -1.69 1.36 7.05
C GLY A 64 -2.99 1.88 7.67
N HIS A 65 -4.11 1.47 7.09
CA HIS A 65 -5.43 1.80 7.61
C HIS A 65 -6.12 0.50 8.02
N ALA A 66 -6.57 0.42 9.27
CA ALA A 66 -7.39 -0.66 9.78
C ALA A 66 -8.87 -0.23 9.81
N LEU A 67 -9.83 -1.14 9.98
CA LEU A 67 -11.26 -0.79 10.01
C LEU A 67 -11.61 0.28 11.06
N ARG A 68 -10.84 0.35 12.16
CA ARG A 68 -11.09 1.25 13.29
C ARG A 68 -10.20 2.50 13.35
N GLY A 69 -9.27 2.66 12.40
CA GLY A 69 -8.38 3.81 12.40
C GLY A 69 -7.02 3.58 11.76
N LEU A 70 -6.04 4.35 12.22
CA LEU A 70 -4.68 4.31 11.70
C LEU A 70 -3.87 3.21 12.39
N LEU A 71 -3.11 2.50 11.57
CA LEU A 71 -2.17 1.48 11.99
C LEU A 71 -0.76 1.94 11.63
N ILE A 72 0.18 1.77 12.54
CA ILE A 72 1.61 1.95 12.27
C ILE A 72 2.30 0.60 12.47
N PHE A 73 2.97 0.12 11.43
CA PHE A 73 3.92 -0.97 11.52
C PHE A 73 5.30 -0.40 11.88
N ASP A 74 5.67 -0.58 13.14
CA ASP A 74 6.97 -0.20 13.69
C ASP A 74 7.95 -1.37 13.49
N ILE A 75 8.52 -1.43 12.29
CA ILE A 75 9.39 -2.51 11.82
C ILE A 75 10.56 -2.72 12.79
N MET A 76 11.15 -1.64 13.28
CA MET A 76 12.35 -1.71 14.11
C MET A 76 12.10 -2.33 15.48
N ASN A 77 10.95 -2.04 16.07
CA ASN A 77 10.57 -2.61 17.36
C ASN A 77 9.73 -3.88 17.21
N GLY A 78 9.49 -4.34 15.97
CA GLY A 78 8.65 -5.50 15.68
C GLY A 78 7.29 -5.34 16.35
N ARG A 79 6.50 -4.35 15.96
CA ARG A 79 5.12 -4.24 16.47
C ARG A 79 4.19 -3.49 15.54
N PHE A 80 2.91 -3.77 15.73
CA PHE A 80 1.80 -2.96 15.25
C PHE A 80 1.35 -2.01 16.35
N VAL A 81 1.17 -0.74 15.99
CA VAL A 81 0.69 0.33 16.88
C VAL A 81 -0.61 0.84 16.30
N PHE A 82 -1.70 0.67 17.03
CA PHE A 82 -3.03 1.15 16.66
C PHE A 82 -3.26 2.50 17.32
N LEU A 83 -3.66 3.47 16.51
CA LEU A 83 -3.96 4.82 16.97
C LEU A 83 -5.46 5.03 17.05
N ASP A 84 -5.91 5.64 18.14
CA ASP A 84 -7.28 6.13 18.23
C ASP A 84 -7.50 7.25 17.20
N THR A 85 -8.68 7.31 16.59
CA THR A 85 -8.98 8.27 15.50
C THR A 85 -9.34 9.67 15.98
N LYS A 86 -9.46 9.92 17.30
CA LYS A 86 -9.94 11.19 17.86
C LYS A 86 -8.83 12.06 18.43
N GLY A 87 -7.80 11.44 18.97
CA GLY A 87 -6.65 12.05 19.62
C GLY A 87 -5.33 11.44 19.18
N TYR A 88 -5.34 10.47 18.26
CA TYR A 88 -4.14 9.87 17.64
C TYR A 88 -3.16 9.32 18.69
N ARG A 89 -3.68 8.88 19.84
CA ARG A 89 -2.88 8.25 20.89
C ARG A 89 -2.80 6.76 20.63
N VAL A 90 -1.74 6.15 21.14
CA VAL A 90 -1.61 4.70 21.10
C VAL A 90 -2.69 4.06 21.96
N GLU A 91 -3.66 3.45 21.29
CA GLU A 91 -4.75 2.70 21.91
C GLU A 91 -4.28 1.29 22.27
N ARG A 92 -3.57 0.66 21.33
CA ARG A 92 -3.12 -0.72 21.42
C ARG A 92 -1.78 -0.89 20.74
N GLU A 93 -0.92 -1.71 21.34
CA GLU A 93 0.31 -2.18 20.72
C GLU A 93 0.29 -3.70 20.68
N VAL A 94 0.77 -4.26 19.58
CA VAL A 94 0.87 -5.69 19.40
C VAL A 94 2.25 -6.01 18.89
N ARG A 95 3.07 -6.63 19.74
CA ARG A 95 4.42 -7.04 19.36
C ARG A 95 4.34 -8.20 18.37
N CYS A 96 5.11 -8.09 17.30
CA CYS A 96 5.44 -9.14 16.38
C CYS A 96 6.96 -9.37 16.48
N GLU A 97 7.38 -10.51 17.00
CA GLU A 97 8.78 -10.89 16.88
C GLU A 97 8.99 -11.22 15.40
N LEU A 98 9.43 -10.22 14.63
CA LEU A 98 9.81 -10.41 13.24
C LEU A 98 11.12 -11.21 13.25
N ASP A 99 11.00 -12.51 13.43
CA ASP A 99 12.02 -13.40 12.93
C ASP A 99 11.86 -13.43 11.41
N TYR A 100 12.76 -12.76 10.71
CA TYR A 100 12.80 -12.76 9.24
C TYR A 100 12.92 -14.18 8.65
N GLU A 101 13.15 -15.20 9.49
CA GLU A 101 13.31 -16.58 9.06
C GLU A 101 12.08 -17.47 9.29
N THR A 102 11.29 -17.41 10.39
CA THR A 102 10.35 -18.56 10.62
C THR A 102 9.03 -18.42 11.42
N THR A 103 8.58 -17.29 12.01
CA THR A 103 7.47 -17.40 12.99
C THR A 103 6.23 -16.51 12.74
N PRO A 104 5.00 -17.08 12.71
CA PRO A 104 3.73 -16.35 12.57
C PRO A 104 3.20 -15.83 13.93
N TYR A 105 2.35 -14.80 13.93
CA TYR A 105 1.73 -14.27 15.15
C TYR A 105 0.25 -13.91 14.98
N GLN A 106 -0.46 -13.85 16.13
CA GLN A 106 -1.90 -13.63 16.30
C GLN A 106 -2.23 -12.22 16.80
N VAL A 107 -3.10 -11.51 16.09
CA VAL A 107 -3.62 -10.17 16.40
C VAL A 107 -5.10 -9.99 16.00
N GLU A 108 -6.02 -9.77 16.94
CA GLU A 108 -7.44 -9.55 16.57
C GLU A 108 -7.66 -8.27 15.72
N GLU A 109 -8.44 -8.44 14.64
CA GLU A 109 -9.04 -7.50 13.66
C GLU A 109 -8.16 -6.97 12.50
N ASP A 110 -8.82 -6.59 11.39
CA ASP A 110 -8.50 -6.81 9.96
C ASP A 110 -7.09 -6.52 9.39
N VAL A 111 -6.77 -7.33 8.38
CA VAL A 111 -5.49 -7.61 7.67
C VAL A 111 -4.83 -6.43 6.97
N PHE A 112 -3.54 -6.13 7.24
CA PHE A 112 -2.54 -5.66 6.25
C PHE A 112 -1.09 -5.82 6.76
N VAL A 113 -0.18 -6.42 5.97
CA VAL A 113 1.28 -6.17 6.10
C VAL A 113 1.94 -6.04 4.72
N LEU A 114 2.89 -5.11 4.65
CA LEU A 114 3.58 -4.61 3.46
C LEU A 114 4.85 -5.38 3.13
N SER A 115 5.07 -5.63 1.84
CA SER A 115 6.41 -5.82 1.26
C SER A 115 7.02 -4.45 0.93
N ARG A 116 8.34 -4.19 0.86
CA ARG A 116 9.61 -4.95 0.98
C ARG A 116 10.64 -4.01 1.62
N PRO A 117 11.72 -4.49 2.26
CA PRO A 117 12.98 -3.76 2.28
C PRO A 117 14.02 -4.53 1.47
N GLU A 118 14.01 -4.23 0.18
CA GLU A 118 15.17 -4.26 -0.70
C GLU A 118 15.61 -5.59 -1.34
N TRP A 119 15.48 -6.81 -0.77
CA TRP A 119 16.07 -8.03 -1.43
C TRP A 119 15.36 -9.42 -1.29
N TYR A 120 14.14 -9.56 -0.75
CA TYR A 120 13.60 -10.91 -0.38
C TYR A 120 12.25 -11.34 -0.98
N ARG A 121 12.10 -12.67 -1.06
CA ARG A 121 11.15 -13.52 -1.82
C ARG A 121 9.78 -13.75 -1.15
N VAL A 122 9.34 -12.85 -0.28
CA VAL A 122 8.33 -13.15 0.74
C VAL A 122 7.05 -12.34 0.55
N ILE A 123 5.89 -13.01 0.59
CA ILE A 123 4.56 -12.40 0.70
C ILE A 123 3.96 -12.82 2.03
N GLU A 124 3.68 -11.84 2.89
CA GLU A 124 3.06 -12.07 4.19
C GLU A 124 1.57 -11.77 4.10
N VAL A 125 0.76 -12.71 4.56
CA VAL A 125 -0.70 -12.60 4.60
C VAL A 125 -1.13 -12.83 6.02
N TYR A 126 -1.90 -11.89 6.56
CA TYR A 126 -2.53 -12.06 7.84
C TYR A 126 -3.99 -12.51 7.63
N ASP A 127 -4.49 -13.54 8.31
CA ASP A 127 -5.94 -13.83 8.40
C ASP A 127 -6.42 -13.46 9.81
N ALA A 128 -7.04 -12.29 9.94
CA ALA A 128 -7.54 -11.79 11.20
C ALA A 128 -8.61 -12.67 11.84
N ARG A 129 -9.31 -13.53 11.07
CA ARG A 129 -10.32 -14.46 11.60
C ARG A 129 -9.68 -15.66 12.31
N ARG A 130 -8.52 -16.09 11.81
CA ARG A 130 -7.76 -17.21 12.37
C ARG A 130 -6.72 -16.75 13.38
N GLY A 131 -6.33 -15.48 13.31
CA GLY A 131 -5.27 -14.98 14.15
C GLY A 131 -3.90 -15.46 13.68
N GLU A 132 -3.69 -15.64 12.39
CA GLU A 132 -2.48 -16.30 11.85
C GLU A 132 -1.85 -15.45 10.75
N MET A 133 -0.51 -15.38 10.75
CA MET A 133 0.27 -14.81 9.66
C MET A 133 0.84 -15.95 8.82
N ALA A 134 0.37 -16.08 7.59
CA ALA A 134 0.93 -16.97 6.59
C ALA A 134 2.07 -16.27 5.84
N VAL A 135 3.15 -17.00 5.60
CA VAL A 135 4.28 -16.53 4.81
C VAL A 135 4.37 -17.37 3.55
N VAL A 136 4.19 -16.72 2.41
CA VAL A 136 4.36 -17.33 1.08
C VAL A 136 5.69 -16.87 0.52
N ASN A 137 6.68 -17.74 0.66
CA ASN A 137 8.04 -17.53 0.19
C ASN A 137 8.36 -18.52 -0.95
N ASP A 138 8.07 -18.06 -2.17
CA ASP A 138 8.21 -18.86 -3.38
C ASP A 138 8.98 -18.09 -4.45
N GLU A 139 9.94 -18.75 -5.11
CA GLU A 139 10.76 -18.12 -6.15
C GLU A 139 9.93 -17.58 -7.32
N ARG A 140 8.78 -18.20 -7.62
CA ARG A 140 7.84 -17.73 -8.65
C ARG A 140 7.31 -16.33 -8.38
N PHE A 141 7.25 -15.95 -7.10
CA PHE A 141 6.71 -14.67 -6.67
C PHE A 141 7.79 -13.65 -6.30
N LYS A 142 9.06 -13.94 -6.57
CA LYS A 142 10.16 -13.00 -6.30
C LYS A 142 9.92 -11.61 -6.91
N ASP A 143 9.29 -11.56 -8.09
CA ASP A 143 9.06 -10.34 -8.85
C ASP A 143 7.56 -10.07 -9.11
N TYR A 144 6.69 -10.33 -8.13
CA TYR A 144 5.26 -10.04 -8.29
C TYR A 144 4.96 -8.55 -8.54
N ARG A 145 3.86 -8.28 -9.27
CA ARG A 145 3.33 -6.95 -9.54
C ARG A 145 2.25 -6.52 -8.54
N SER A 146 1.39 -7.44 -8.14
CA SER A 146 0.26 -7.17 -7.25
C SER A 146 -0.12 -8.43 -6.48
N TRP A 147 -0.80 -8.28 -5.34
CA TRP A 147 -1.44 -9.38 -4.63
C TRP A 147 -2.66 -8.89 -3.85
N TRP A 148 -3.58 -9.81 -3.56
CA TRP A 148 -4.81 -9.57 -2.79
C TRP A 148 -5.15 -10.78 -1.95
N TYR A 149 -5.56 -10.56 -0.70
CA TYR A 149 -6.13 -11.61 0.14
C TYR A 149 -7.63 -11.39 0.28
N TYR A 150 -8.43 -12.36 -0.15
CA TYR A 150 -9.87 -12.27 -0.08
C TYR A 150 -10.53 -13.63 0.10
N GLY A 151 -11.50 -13.70 1.02
CA GLY A 151 -12.27 -14.92 1.25
C GLY A 151 -11.42 -16.12 1.65
N GLY A 152 -10.24 -15.95 2.24
CA GLY A 152 -9.34 -17.07 2.52
C GLY A 152 -8.40 -17.45 1.38
N VAL A 153 -8.34 -16.68 0.29
CA VAL A 153 -7.44 -16.95 -0.85
C VAL A 153 -6.48 -15.79 -1.03
N LEU A 154 -5.20 -16.10 -1.13
CA LEU A 154 -4.19 -15.16 -1.58
C LEU A 154 -4.07 -15.23 -3.11
N PHE A 155 -4.44 -14.18 -3.80
CA PHE A 155 -4.22 -13.98 -5.23
C PHE A 155 -2.92 -13.22 -5.46
N ILE A 156 -2.11 -13.66 -6.42
CA ILE A 156 -0.80 -13.08 -6.72
C ILE A 156 -0.70 -12.86 -8.22
N GLN A 157 -0.42 -11.64 -8.64
CA GLN A 157 -0.09 -11.33 -10.02
C GLN A 157 1.43 -11.26 -10.14
N ASP A 158 2.03 -12.13 -10.95
CA ASP A 158 3.49 -12.20 -11.11
C ASP A 158 4.04 -11.06 -11.99
N ALA A 159 5.36 -11.07 -12.22
CA ALA A 159 6.07 -10.10 -13.05
C ALA A 159 5.54 -10.02 -14.49
N GLU A 160 5.12 -11.16 -15.02
CA GLU A 160 4.63 -11.33 -16.39
C GLU A 160 3.14 -11.01 -16.51
N GLY A 161 2.47 -10.75 -15.38
CA GLY A 161 1.04 -10.43 -15.32
C GLY A 161 0.15 -11.66 -15.15
N ARG A 162 0.71 -12.86 -15.00
CA ARG A 162 -0.08 -14.09 -14.77
C ARG A 162 -0.68 -14.07 -13.36
N LEU A 163 -1.91 -14.51 -13.25
CA LEU A 163 -2.62 -14.62 -11.98
C LEU A 163 -2.43 -16.02 -11.39
N TRP A 164 -1.98 -16.06 -10.14
CA TRP A 164 -1.80 -17.26 -9.33
C TRP A 164 -2.66 -17.13 -8.08
N SER A 165 -2.91 -18.26 -7.40
CA SER A 165 -3.57 -18.21 -6.09
C SER A 165 -3.08 -19.27 -5.12
N VAL A 166 -3.14 -18.96 -3.83
CA VAL A 166 -2.93 -19.88 -2.72
C VAL A 166 -4.21 -19.90 -1.88
N PRO A 167 -5.07 -20.91 -2.02
CA PRO A 167 -6.23 -21.09 -1.15
C PRO A 167 -5.80 -21.46 0.27
N ASP A 168 -6.47 -20.88 1.25
CA ASP A 168 -6.25 -21.10 2.69
C ASP A 168 -4.75 -21.13 3.04
N PRO A 169 -4.03 -20.01 2.82
CA PRO A 169 -2.61 -19.95 3.13
C PRO A 169 -2.41 -20.16 4.64
N GLU A 170 -1.38 -20.91 4.97
CA GLU A 170 -1.02 -21.34 6.32
C GLU A 170 0.33 -20.74 6.73
N VAL A 171 0.66 -20.90 7.99
CA VAL A 171 1.99 -20.59 8.53
C VAL A 171 3.10 -21.36 7.78
N ASP A 172 2.83 -22.62 7.45
CA ASP A 172 3.83 -23.52 6.86
C ASP A 172 4.08 -23.18 5.38
N GLU A 173 5.32 -22.77 5.08
CA GLU A 173 5.76 -22.41 3.74
C GLU A 173 5.62 -23.56 2.73
N GLU A 174 5.98 -24.78 3.13
CA GLU A 174 5.94 -25.96 2.27
C GLU A 174 4.50 -26.40 2.00
N ALA A 175 3.61 -26.28 2.99
CA ALA A 175 2.18 -26.46 2.80
C ALA A 175 1.61 -25.44 1.79
N ASN A 176 2.00 -24.17 1.90
CA ASN A 176 1.59 -23.14 0.94
C ASN A 176 2.06 -23.44 -0.48
N ARG A 177 3.32 -23.87 -0.66
CA ARG A 177 3.89 -24.20 -1.98
C ARG A 177 3.09 -25.26 -2.72
N ARG A 178 2.57 -26.26 -2.00
CA ARG A 178 1.75 -27.35 -2.55
C ARG A 178 0.33 -26.91 -2.94
N LYS A 179 -0.15 -25.81 -2.39
CA LYS A 179 -1.48 -25.24 -2.66
C LYS A 179 -1.47 -24.19 -3.76
N VAL A 180 -0.30 -23.79 -4.27
CA VAL A 180 -0.20 -22.80 -5.35
C VAL A 180 -0.91 -23.34 -6.59
N LEU A 181 -1.94 -22.62 -7.01
CA LEU A 181 -2.64 -22.83 -8.27
C LEU A 181 -2.04 -21.92 -9.33
N ASP A 182 -1.84 -22.48 -10.53
CA ASP A 182 -1.50 -21.74 -11.73
C ASP A 182 -2.72 -20.98 -12.29
N GLU A 183 -2.56 -20.29 -13.42
CA GLU A 183 -3.62 -19.44 -13.96
C GLU A 183 -4.92 -20.19 -14.26
N GLU A 184 -4.83 -21.36 -14.90
CA GLU A 184 -6.01 -22.17 -15.20
C GLU A 184 -6.63 -22.73 -13.91
N GLY A 185 -5.81 -23.21 -12.97
CA GLY A 185 -6.24 -23.66 -11.66
C GLY A 185 -6.95 -22.56 -10.87
N THR A 186 -6.40 -21.35 -10.85
CA THR A 186 -6.97 -20.18 -10.20
C THR A 186 -8.31 -19.80 -10.84
N ARG A 187 -8.42 -19.81 -12.17
CA ARG A 187 -9.69 -19.54 -12.87
C ARG A 187 -10.76 -20.57 -12.52
N ARG A 188 -10.45 -21.87 -12.60
CA ARG A 188 -11.39 -22.93 -12.22
C ARG A 188 -11.82 -22.81 -10.77
N TYR A 189 -10.88 -22.61 -9.86
CA TYR A 189 -11.17 -22.44 -8.44
C TYR A 189 -12.09 -21.24 -8.18
N VAL A 190 -11.86 -20.11 -8.85
CA VAL A 190 -12.72 -18.93 -8.72
C VAL A 190 -14.12 -19.20 -9.24
N GLU A 191 -14.26 -19.84 -10.40
CA GLU A 191 -15.56 -20.21 -10.98
C GLU A 191 -16.33 -21.18 -10.08
N GLU A 192 -15.67 -22.22 -9.58
CA GLU A 192 -16.27 -23.21 -8.67
C GLU A 192 -16.76 -22.58 -7.35
N ARG A 193 -16.01 -21.59 -6.83
CA ARG A 193 -16.28 -21.00 -5.52
C ARG A 193 -17.18 -19.77 -5.56
N TRP A 194 -17.10 -18.96 -6.61
CA TRP A 194 -17.78 -17.67 -6.71
C TRP A 194 -18.54 -17.48 -8.04
N GLY A 195 -18.57 -18.44 -8.95
CA GLY A 195 -19.26 -18.31 -10.24
C GLY A 195 -20.74 -17.93 -10.11
N GLU A 196 -21.47 -18.54 -9.16
CA GLU A 196 -22.88 -18.20 -8.91
C GLU A 196 -23.08 -16.82 -8.27
N SER A 197 -22.18 -16.40 -7.37
CA SER A 197 -22.32 -15.12 -6.66
C SER A 197 -21.78 -13.94 -7.45
N GLY A 198 -20.83 -14.18 -8.36
CA GLY A 198 -20.07 -13.17 -9.08
C GLY A 198 -19.19 -12.30 -8.16
N GLU A 199 -19.04 -12.67 -6.90
CA GLU A 199 -18.32 -11.87 -5.90
C GLU A 199 -16.82 -11.78 -6.23
N VAL A 200 -16.23 -12.88 -6.70
CA VAL A 200 -14.87 -12.89 -7.24
C VAL A 200 -14.97 -13.42 -8.66
N ARG A 201 -14.36 -12.71 -9.62
CA ARG A 201 -14.31 -13.15 -11.02
C ARG A 201 -12.98 -12.78 -11.66
N ILE A 202 -12.65 -13.47 -12.74
CA ILE A 202 -11.47 -13.19 -13.55
C ILE A 202 -11.96 -12.96 -14.98
N ASP A 203 -11.56 -11.85 -15.60
CA ASP A 203 -11.96 -11.57 -16.99
C ASP A 203 -11.11 -12.37 -18.01
N GLU A 204 -11.43 -12.21 -19.29
CA GLU A 204 -10.70 -12.88 -20.39
C GLU A 204 -9.21 -12.53 -20.42
N GLU A 205 -8.84 -11.32 -19.98
CA GLU A 205 -7.45 -10.85 -19.91
C GLU A 205 -6.71 -11.31 -18.63
N GLY A 206 -7.37 -12.05 -17.74
CA GLY A 206 -6.77 -12.54 -16.49
C GLY A 206 -6.78 -11.53 -15.35
N ARG A 207 -7.56 -10.46 -15.47
CA ARG A 207 -7.70 -9.44 -14.42
C ARG A 207 -8.67 -9.92 -13.35
N LEU A 208 -8.22 -9.86 -12.10
CA LEU A 208 -9.01 -10.21 -10.93
C LEU A 208 -9.97 -9.08 -10.56
N PHE A 209 -11.24 -9.43 -10.30
CA PHE A 209 -12.23 -8.53 -9.76
C PHE A 209 -12.79 -9.09 -8.45
N ILE A 210 -12.95 -8.22 -7.45
CA ILE A 210 -13.55 -8.54 -6.17
C ILE A 210 -14.68 -7.54 -5.92
N ARG A 211 -15.89 -8.06 -5.70
CA ARG A 211 -17.14 -7.29 -5.55
C ARG A 211 -17.36 -6.30 -6.69
N GLY A 212 -17.04 -6.73 -7.91
CA GLY A 212 -17.17 -5.94 -9.13
C GLY A 212 -16.04 -4.94 -9.40
N GLU A 213 -15.12 -4.73 -8.46
CA GLU A 213 -14.01 -3.78 -8.58
C GLU A 213 -12.72 -4.49 -9.02
N LEU A 214 -11.92 -3.82 -9.85
CA LEU A 214 -10.61 -4.35 -10.25
C LEU A 214 -9.69 -4.47 -9.02
N ALA A 215 -9.27 -5.68 -8.71
CA ALA A 215 -8.34 -5.98 -7.63
C ALA A 215 -6.91 -5.95 -8.17
N THR A 216 -6.30 -4.76 -8.22
CA THR A 216 -4.88 -4.61 -8.52
C THR A 216 -4.21 -3.49 -7.72
N ARG A 217 -2.98 -3.73 -7.28
CA ARG A 217 -2.07 -2.73 -6.71
C ARG A 217 -1.03 -2.26 -7.73
N ASP A 218 -1.09 -2.78 -8.96
CA ASP A 218 -0.24 -2.37 -10.06
C ASP A 218 -0.87 -1.17 -10.78
N TYR A 219 -0.20 -0.02 -10.70
CA TYR A 219 -0.68 1.22 -11.29
C TYR A 219 -0.91 1.09 -12.80
N THR A 220 -0.05 0.37 -13.50
CA THR A 220 -0.12 0.21 -14.95
C THR A 220 -1.37 -0.56 -15.33
N THR A 221 -1.59 -1.73 -14.72
CA THR A 221 -2.78 -2.56 -14.91
C THR A 221 -4.06 -1.78 -14.59
N TRP A 222 -4.05 -1.05 -13.48
CA TRP A 222 -5.20 -0.22 -13.09
C TRP A 222 -5.48 0.90 -14.09
N PHE A 223 -4.44 1.61 -14.53
CA PHE A 223 -4.56 2.73 -15.44
C PHE A 223 -5.05 2.27 -16.83
N GLU A 224 -4.47 1.19 -17.34
CA GLU A 224 -4.87 0.56 -18.60
C GLU A 224 -6.33 0.14 -18.58
N TYR A 225 -6.77 -0.54 -17.52
CA TYR A 225 -8.18 -0.91 -17.38
C TYR A 225 -9.11 0.30 -17.35
N ARG A 226 -8.73 1.32 -16.58
CA ARG A 226 -9.57 2.51 -16.35
C ARG A 226 -9.72 3.40 -17.59
N THR A 227 -8.65 3.54 -18.36
CA THR A 227 -8.58 4.50 -19.47
C THR A 227 -8.64 3.85 -20.84
N GLY A 228 -8.32 2.56 -20.95
CA GLY A 228 -8.09 1.86 -22.21
C GLY A 228 -6.74 2.17 -22.85
N GLU A 229 -5.90 2.99 -22.21
CA GLU A 229 -4.62 3.42 -22.76
C GLU A 229 -3.46 2.63 -22.17
N LYS A 230 -2.61 2.09 -23.06
CA LYS A 230 -1.39 1.39 -22.68
C LYS A 230 -0.29 2.38 -22.32
N ILE A 231 0.37 2.16 -21.20
CA ILE A 231 1.50 2.97 -20.74
C ILE A 231 2.70 2.06 -20.45
N GLU A 232 3.91 2.63 -20.51
CA GLU A 232 5.08 1.90 -20.01
C GLU A 232 4.92 1.61 -18.52
N VAL A 233 5.48 0.49 -18.07
CA VAL A 233 5.39 0.07 -16.67
C VAL A 233 6.03 1.13 -15.77
N ILE A 234 5.20 1.88 -15.05
CA ILE A 234 5.67 2.91 -14.11
C ILE A 234 5.91 2.27 -12.75
N ARG A 235 7.18 2.02 -12.42
CA ARG A 235 7.58 1.57 -11.08
C ARG A 235 7.63 2.75 -10.11
N GLY A 236 7.18 2.53 -8.87
CA GLY A 236 7.27 3.52 -7.79
C GLY A 236 5.97 4.27 -7.47
N ASN A 237 4.87 3.97 -8.17
CA ASN A 237 3.53 4.38 -7.75
C ASN A 237 2.97 3.33 -6.79
N THR A 238 2.50 3.77 -5.63
CA THR A 238 1.97 2.89 -4.57
C THR A 238 0.48 3.10 -4.42
N TYR A 239 -0.32 2.05 -4.53
CA TYR A 239 -1.74 2.11 -4.21
C TYR A 239 -1.92 2.46 -2.72
N LEU A 240 -2.61 3.56 -2.42
CA LEU A 240 -2.83 4.02 -1.05
C LEU A 240 -4.21 3.61 -0.53
N GLY A 241 -5.19 3.45 -1.42
CA GLY A 241 -6.55 3.06 -1.05
C GLY A 241 -7.63 3.75 -1.87
N LYS A 242 -8.88 3.55 -1.44
CA LYS A 242 -10.09 4.16 -1.99
C LYS A 242 -10.90 4.76 -0.84
N ASP A 243 -11.50 5.92 -1.07
CA ASP A 243 -12.43 6.52 -0.10
C ASP A 243 -13.89 6.11 -0.35
N LYS A 244 -14.78 6.50 0.57
CA LYS A 244 -16.22 6.20 0.51
C LYS A 244 -16.94 6.77 -0.71
N ASP A 245 -16.41 7.83 -1.31
CA ASP A 245 -16.98 8.47 -2.49
C ASP A 245 -16.48 7.80 -3.78
N GLY A 246 -15.50 6.91 -3.64
CA GLY A 246 -14.96 6.07 -4.68
C GLY A 246 -13.72 6.64 -5.36
N ASN A 247 -13.08 7.66 -4.79
CA ASN A 247 -11.82 8.17 -5.31
C ASN A 247 -10.70 7.19 -5.01
N VAL A 248 -9.80 7.01 -5.97
CA VAL A 248 -8.65 6.10 -5.89
C VAL A 248 -7.37 6.91 -5.72
N TYR A 249 -6.57 6.53 -4.73
CA TYR A 249 -5.38 7.27 -4.32
C TYR A 249 -4.12 6.49 -4.66
N TRP A 250 -3.21 7.14 -5.39
CA TRP A 250 -1.90 6.60 -5.74
C TRP A 250 -0.80 7.53 -5.25
N GLY A 251 0.07 7.00 -4.39
CA GLY A 251 1.26 7.70 -3.93
C GLY A 251 2.32 7.66 -5.01
N SER A 252 2.88 8.82 -5.33
CA SER A 252 4.07 8.97 -6.17
C SER A 252 5.11 9.78 -5.39
N ILE A 253 6.36 9.81 -5.82
CA ILE A 253 7.43 10.49 -5.07
C ILE A 253 7.06 11.97 -4.86
N GLY A 254 6.71 12.33 -3.63
CA GLY A 254 6.34 13.70 -3.24
C GLY A 254 4.94 14.15 -3.61
N SER A 255 4.06 13.24 -4.03
CA SER A 255 2.68 13.59 -4.34
C SER A 255 1.72 12.42 -4.12
N VAL A 256 0.44 12.74 -3.97
CA VAL A 256 -0.64 11.78 -4.10
C VAL A 256 -1.49 12.19 -5.29
N VAL A 257 -1.67 11.26 -6.22
CA VAL A 257 -2.56 11.43 -7.36
C VAL A 257 -3.90 10.80 -6.99
N VAL A 258 -4.96 11.58 -7.12
CA VAL A 258 -6.32 11.18 -6.78
C VAL A 258 -7.15 11.15 -8.03
N TYR A 259 -7.77 10.00 -8.25
CA TYR A 259 -8.61 9.74 -9.40
C TYR A 259 -10.06 9.59 -8.95
N PRO A 260 -10.99 10.40 -9.47
CA PRO A 260 -12.38 10.36 -9.06
C PRO A 260 -13.06 9.05 -9.47
N PRO A 261 -14.28 8.75 -9.02
CA PRO A 261 -15.03 7.59 -9.52
C PRO A 261 -15.23 7.67 -11.05
N GLU A 262 -15.42 6.53 -11.72
CA GLU A 262 -15.46 6.43 -13.19
C GLU A 262 -16.50 7.32 -13.87
N ARG A 263 -17.57 7.70 -13.16
CA ARG A 263 -18.61 8.63 -13.65
C ARG A 263 -18.14 10.08 -13.80
N GLU A 264 -17.00 10.43 -13.21
CA GLU A 264 -16.41 11.77 -13.17
C GLU A 264 -15.09 11.81 -13.97
N LYS A 265 -15.04 11.10 -15.12
CA LYS A 265 -13.87 11.15 -16.02
C LYS A 265 -13.56 12.61 -16.36
N GLY A 266 -12.33 13.06 -16.13
CA GLY A 266 -11.92 14.39 -16.59
C GLY A 266 -11.12 15.24 -15.59
N ILE A 267 -11.18 14.94 -14.29
CA ILE A 267 -10.48 15.72 -13.26
C ILE A 267 -9.58 14.81 -12.45
N THR A 268 -8.28 14.85 -12.71
CA THR A 268 -7.29 14.21 -11.85
C THR A 268 -6.75 15.25 -10.89
N ARG A 269 -6.68 14.91 -9.60
CA ARG A 269 -6.18 15.81 -8.58
C ARG A 269 -4.80 15.40 -8.13
N ILE A 270 -3.90 16.37 -8.01
CA ILE A 270 -2.54 16.12 -7.54
C ILE A 270 -2.37 16.89 -6.23
N VAL A 271 -2.26 16.14 -5.13
CA VAL A 271 -1.90 16.67 -3.82
C VAL A 271 -0.39 16.63 -3.70
N ARG A 272 0.25 17.80 -3.68
CA ARG A 272 1.71 17.88 -3.46
C ARG A 272 2.03 17.72 -1.98
N LEU A 273 2.97 16.82 -1.69
CA LEU A 273 3.49 16.63 -0.35
C LEU A 273 4.81 17.38 -0.20
N ALA A 274 5.02 18.03 0.95
CA ALA A 274 6.29 18.66 1.25
C ALA A 274 7.37 17.59 1.48
N LEU A 275 8.10 17.20 0.41
CA LEU A 275 9.17 16.18 0.44
C LEU A 275 10.24 16.43 1.52
N SER A 276 10.48 17.69 1.86
CA SER A 276 11.39 18.06 2.95
C SER A 276 10.91 17.56 4.31
N LYS A 277 9.60 17.42 4.51
CA LYS A 277 8.95 17.12 5.79
C LYS A 277 8.54 15.66 5.96
N ILE A 278 8.48 14.85 4.90
CA ILE A 278 7.85 13.51 4.97
C ILE A 278 8.87 12.36 4.99
N LEU A 279 8.53 11.28 5.70
CA LEU A 279 9.23 9.99 5.64
C LEU A 279 8.77 9.13 4.45
N GLY A 280 7.75 9.55 3.70
CA GLY A 280 7.27 8.84 2.52
C GLY A 280 6.35 7.66 2.79
N SER A 281 5.88 7.49 4.04
CA SER A 281 4.73 6.63 4.32
C SER A 281 3.47 7.50 4.39
N VAL A 282 2.52 7.20 3.51
CA VAL A 282 1.24 7.90 3.38
C VAL A 282 0.14 6.85 3.44
N VAL A 283 -0.95 7.17 4.11
CA VAL A 283 -2.16 6.34 4.11
C VAL A 283 -3.38 7.21 3.91
N VAL A 284 -4.40 6.69 3.22
CA VAL A 284 -5.70 7.35 3.10
C VAL A 284 -6.69 6.76 4.11
N ASP A 285 -7.48 7.62 4.73
CA ASP A 285 -8.66 7.20 5.48
C ASP A 285 -9.80 6.91 4.50
N GLY A 286 -10.25 5.65 4.47
CA GLY A 286 -11.29 5.20 3.54
C GLY A 286 -12.67 5.83 3.80
N GLN A 287 -12.93 6.42 4.97
CA GLN A 287 -14.22 7.06 5.29
C GLN A 287 -14.24 8.54 4.97
N THR A 288 -13.12 9.22 5.09
CA THR A 288 -13.04 10.68 4.89
C THR A 288 -12.31 11.05 3.59
N GLY A 289 -11.37 10.22 3.16
CA GLY A 289 -10.41 10.52 2.09
C GLY A 289 -9.24 11.38 2.57
N ASP A 290 -9.14 11.66 3.87
CA ASP A 290 -8.00 12.38 4.42
C ASP A 290 -6.72 11.57 4.29
N LEU A 291 -5.62 12.27 4.06
CA LEU A 291 -4.30 11.65 3.99
C LEU A 291 -3.57 11.84 5.31
N TYR A 292 -2.96 10.77 5.79
CA TYR A 292 -2.08 10.80 6.94
C TYR A 292 -0.66 10.51 6.48
N VAL A 293 0.30 11.25 7.01
CA VAL A 293 1.72 11.19 6.60
C VAL A 293 2.63 11.22 7.82
N LEU A 294 3.52 10.24 7.95
CA LEU A 294 4.62 10.33 8.93
C LEU A 294 5.69 11.29 8.41
N GLY A 295 6.07 12.23 9.26
CA GLY A 295 7.08 13.23 8.98
C GLY A 295 8.49 12.77 9.30
N LYS A 296 9.49 13.42 8.70
CA LYS A 296 10.90 13.20 9.06
C LYS A 296 11.11 13.49 10.55
N PRO A 297 11.98 12.73 11.23
CA PRO A 297 12.20 12.98 12.63
C PRO A 297 12.86 14.33 12.87
N GLU A 298 12.37 15.03 13.88
CA GLU A 298 12.80 16.35 14.31
C GLU A 298 12.96 16.32 15.83
N GLY A 299 14.15 16.65 16.35
CA GLY A 299 14.39 16.69 17.79
C GLY A 299 14.25 15.34 18.50
N GLY A 300 14.43 14.22 17.80
CA GLY A 300 14.23 12.88 18.36
C GLY A 300 12.78 12.41 18.39
N GLU A 301 11.89 13.06 17.64
CA GLU A 301 10.46 12.72 17.56
C GLU A 301 10.00 12.66 16.10
N ILE A 302 9.01 11.81 15.81
CA ILE A 302 8.38 11.63 14.50
C ILE A 302 6.99 12.30 14.55
N PRO A 303 6.75 13.39 13.79
CA PRO A 303 5.43 13.97 13.69
C PRO A 303 4.51 13.15 12.77
N LEU A 304 3.22 13.18 13.05
CA LEU A 304 2.15 12.67 12.19
C LEU A 304 1.34 13.86 11.69
N TYR A 305 1.23 13.98 10.38
CA TYR A 305 0.47 15.02 9.72
C TYR A 305 -0.83 14.46 9.14
N ARG A 306 -1.89 15.25 9.19
CA ARG A 306 -3.13 15.06 8.45
C ARG A 306 -3.21 16.11 7.34
N ILE A 307 -3.65 15.70 6.17
CA ILE A 307 -4.01 16.57 5.06
C ILE A 307 -5.49 16.32 4.81
N ARG A 308 -6.31 17.34 5.05
CA ARG A 308 -7.77 17.23 4.89
C ARG A 308 -8.15 17.18 3.42
N ARG A 309 -9.18 16.40 3.13
CA ARG A 309 -9.82 16.34 1.82
C ARG A 309 -10.87 17.45 1.70
N ASP A 310 -10.40 18.69 1.62
CA ASP A 310 -11.25 19.89 1.45
C ASP A 310 -11.30 20.40 -0.01
N TRP A 311 -10.64 19.68 -0.92
CA TRP A 311 -10.54 19.97 -2.35
C TRP A 311 -11.55 19.14 -3.13
#